data_AF-A0A7R9G683-F1
#
_entry.id   AF-A0A7R9G683-F1
#
_cell.length_a   1.000
_cell.length_b   1.000
_cell.length_c   1.000
_cell.angle_alpha   90.00
_cell.angle_beta   90.00
_cell.angle_gamma   90.00
#
_symmetry.space_group_name_H-M   'P 1'
#
loop_
_entity.id
_entity.type
_entity.pdbx_description
1 polymer ?
#
loop_
_entity_poly.entity_id
_entity_poly.type
_entity_poly.pdbx_seq_one_letter_code
_entity_poly.pdbx_strand_id
1 'polypeptide(L)'
;DLDDFLPSLPVQVCKLSSGFAHSALVRNGTVYTWGNAVQGCLGTGPTLSRYNPSQPVSLFPSLRLEIFSVACGRQHTLALTNNGVCV
;
A
#
# COMPACT_ATOMS: atom_id res chain seq x y z
N ASP A 1 12.28 -27.27 -20.21
CA ASP A 1 11.32 -26.53 -19.37
C ASP A 1 11.56 -25.04 -19.51
N LEU A 2 10.50 -24.23 -19.51
CA LEU A 2 10.56 -22.79 -19.79
C LEU A 2 11.11 -21.95 -18.62
N ASP A 3 11.58 -22.60 -17.55
CA ASP A 3 12.08 -21.95 -16.34
C ASP A 3 13.53 -21.45 -16.46
N ASP A 4 14.30 -21.90 -17.47
CA ASP A 4 15.74 -21.56 -17.64
C ASP A 4 16.00 -20.19 -18.31
N PHE A 5 14.97 -19.50 -18.82
CA PHE A 5 15.14 -18.24 -19.59
C PHE A 5 14.82 -16.96 -18.83
N LEU A 6 14.36 -17.05 -17.57
CA LEU A 6 14.16 -15.87 -16.75
C LEU A 6 15.39 -15.70 -15.85
N PRO A 7 16.24 -14.68 -16.06
CA PRO A 7 17.25 -14.35 -15.05
C PRO A 7 16.51 -14.18 -13.73
N SER A 8 17.02 -14.80 -12.66
CA SER A 8 16.43 -14.76 -11.33
C SER A 8 16.42 -13.31 -10.83
N LEU A 9 15.44 -12.52 -11.28
CA LEU A 9 15.17 -11.20 -10.75
C LEU A 9 14.93 -11.41 -9.25
N PRO A 10 15.55 -10.60 -8.38
CA PRO A 10 15.32 -10.71 -6.96
C PRO A 10 13.80 -10.68 -6.73
N VAL A 11 13.26 -11.76 -6.16
CA VAL A 11 11.83 -11.85 -5.85
C VAL A 11 11.55 -10.77 -4.82
N GLN A 12 11.01 -9.65 -5.29
CA GLN A 12 10.68 -8.53 -4.43
C GLN A 12 9.45 -8.92 -3.61
N VAL A 13 9.66 -9.21 -2.33
CA VAL A 13 8.56 -9.51 -1.40
C VAL A 13 7.75 -8.25 -1.20
N CYS A 14 6.56 -8.21 -1.80
CA CYS A 14 5.59 -7.15 -1.57
C CYS A 14 4.63 -7.58 -0.44
N LYS A 15 4.23 -6.63 0.42
CA LYS A 15 3.20 -6.87 1.44
C LYS A 15 1.87 -6.36 0.91
N LEU A 16 0.87 -7.22 0.80
CA LEU A 16 -0.46 -6.88 0.31
C LEU A 16 -1.50 -7.12 1.41
N SER A 17 -2.48 -6.23 1.49
CA SER A 17 -3.64 -6.38 2.37
C SER A 17 -4.90 -5.89 1.66
N SER A 18 -6.04 -6.51 1.96
CA SER A 18 -7.35 -6.13 1.41
C SER A 18 -8.38 -5.98 2.53
N GLY A 19 -9.18 -4.92 2.44
CA GLY A 19 -10.29 -4.63 3.35
C GLY A 19 -11.63 -4.93 2.68
N PHE A 20 -12.71 -4.25 3.10
CA PHE A 20 -14.04 -4.48 2.52
C PHE A 20 -14.13 -4.09 1.04
N ALA A 21 -13.56 -2.95 0.66
CA ALA A 21 -13.65 -2.41 -0.70
C ALA A 21 -12.39 -1.65 -1.14
N HIS A 22 -11.28 -1.83 -0.45
CA HIS A 22 -10.00 -1.21 -0.77
C HIS A 22 -8.86 -2.21 -0.57
N SER A 23 -7.71 -1.93 -1.14
CA SER A 23 -6.51 -2.74 -0.96
C SER A 23 -5.28 -1.86 -0.89
N ALA A 24 -4.25 -2.38 -0.22
CA ALA A 24 -2.96 -1.73 -0.03
C ALA A 24 -1.81 -2.67 -0.39
N LEU A 25 -0.74 -2.10 -0.93
CA LEU A 25 0.48 -2.79 -1.32
C LEU A 25 1.70 -1.99 -0.85
N VAL A 26 2.66 -2.65 -0.23
CA VAL A 26 3.98 -2.09 0.04
C VAL A 26 4.97 -2.61 -1.00
N ARG A 27 5.64 -1.69 -1.70
CA ARG A 27 6.72 -1.98 -2.65
C ARG A 27 7.83 -0.96 -2.48
N ASN A 28 9.06 -1.42 -2.23
CA ASN A 28 10.23 -0.54 -1.97
C ASN A 28 9.95 0.53 -0.91
N GLY A 29 9.36 0.16 0.24
CA GLY A 29 9.03 1.11 1.31
C GLY A 29 7.90 2.09 0.99
N THR A 30 7.37 2.08 -0.24
CA THR A 30 6.26 2.93 -0.67
C THR A 30 4.96 2.15 -0.57
N VAL A 31 3.93 2.74 0.03
CA VAL A 31 2.59 2.18 0.06
C VAL A 31 1.75 2.72 -1.11
N TYR A 32 1.03 1.81 -1.76
CA TYR A 32 0.05 2.08 -2.79
C TYR A 32 -1.32 1.63 -2.31
N THR A 33 -2.35 2.41 -2.59
CA THR A 33 -3.73 2.11 -2.19
C THR A 33 -4.67 2.29 -3.38
N TRP A 34 -5.70 1.44 -3.48
CA TRP A 34 -6.74 1.53 -4.51
C TRP A 34 -8.09 1.03 -4.01
N GLY A 35 -9.13 1.30 -4.80
CA GLY A 35 -10.52 0.92 -4.50
C GLY A 35 -11.30 2.09 -3.90
N ASN A 36 -12.14 1.78 -2.93
CA ASN A 36 -13.09 2.71 -2.34
C ASN A 36 -12.41 3.70 -1.38
N ALA A 37 -12.55 5.00 -1.64
CA ALA A 37 -11.98 6.05 -0.80
C ALA A 37 -12.90 6.59 0.29
N VAL A 38 -14.12 6.05 0.42
CA VAL A 38 -15.06 6.44 1.47
C VAL A 38 -14.40 6.21 2.85
N GLN A 39 -14.61 7.16 3.77
CA GLN A 39 -13.92 7.27 5.08
C GLN A 39 -12.41 7.59 5.01
N GLY A 40 -11.84 7.88 3.84
CA GLY A 40 -10.44 8.28 3.72
C GLY A 40 -9.43 7.13 3.85
N CYS A 41 -9.87 5.86 3.77
CA CYS A 41 -9.03 4.67 3.98
C CYS A 41 -7.89 4.48 2.97
N LEU A 42 -7.86 5.25 1.87
CA LEU A 42 -6.72 5.25 0.94
C LEU A 42 -5.57 6.17 1.41
N GLY A 43 -5.82 7.14 2.30
CA GLY A 43 -4.77 8.06 2.76
C GLY A 43 -4.22 9.02 1.68
N THR A 44 -4.83 9.07 0.49
CA THR A 44 -4.41 9.91 -0.65
C THR A 44 -5.02 11.32 -0.64
N GLY A 45 -5.63 11.74 0.48
CA GLY A 45 -6.32 13.03 0.61
C GLY A 45 -7.83 12.96 0.33
N PRO A 46 -8.53 14.11 0.29
CA PRO A 46 -9.98 14.17 0.17
C PRO A 46 -10.41 13.66 -1.20
N THR A 47 -10.85 12.40 -1.24
CA THR A 47 -11.28 11.75 -2.47
C THR A 47 -12.73 11.33 -2.33
N LEU A 48 -13.62 11.97 -3.10
CA LEU A 48 -15.06 11.66 -3.10
C LEU A 48 -15.42 10.49 -4.05
N SER A 49 -14.42 9.90 -4.71
CA SER A 49 -14.65 8.79 -5.65
C SER A 49 -14.80 7.46 -4.92
N ARG A 50 -15.81 6.69 -5.37
CA ARG A 50 -16.09 5.32 -4.90
C ARG A 50 -15.06 4.30 -5.39
N TYR A 51 -14.30 4.61 -6.44
CA TYR A 51 -13.28 3.73 -7.02
C TYR A 51 -12.11 4.56 -7.54
N ASN A 52 -10.91 4.25 -7.05
CA ASN A 52 -9.68 4.92 -7.43
C ASN A 52 -8.64 3.91 -7.89
N PRO A 53 -7.83 4.24 -8.90
CA PRO A 53 -6.70 3.41 -9.31
C PRO A 53 -5.64 3.35 -8.19
N SER A 54 -4.66 2.46 -8.32
CA SER A 54 -3.52 2.41 -7.42
C SER A 54 -2.74 3.72 -7.46
N GLN A 55 -2.68 4.39 -6.32
CA GLN A 55 -1.91 5.61 -6.14
C GLN A 55 -0.95 5.48 -4.95
N PRO A 56 0.26 6.05 -5.05
CA PRO A 56 1.17 6.10 -3.92
C PRO A 56 0.64 7.06 -2.85
N VAL A 57 0.76 6.67 -1.58
CA VAL A 57 0.46 7.58 -0.46
C VAL A 57 1.69 8.46 -0.22
N SER A 58 1.61 9.71 -0.65
CA SER A 58 2.73 10.67 -0.66
C SER A 58 3.14 11.20 0.72
N LEU A 59 2.31 10.98 1.75
CA LEU A 59 2.57 11.45 3.11
C LEU A 59 3.89 10.87 3.68
N PHE A 60 4.10 9.55 3.59
CA PHE A 60 5.27 8.91 4.21
C PHE A 60 6.60 9.36 3.61
N PRO A 61 6.77 9.41 2.27
CA PRO A 61 7.97 9.98 1.67
C PRO A 61 8.23 11.44 2.09
N SER A 62 7.17 12.26 2.24
CA SER A 62 7.32 13.66 2.67
C SER A 62 7.87 13.80 4.09
N LEU A 63 7.63 12.79 4.94
CA LEU A 63 8.13 12.68 6.30
C LEU A 63 9.43 11.86 6.41
N ARG A 64 10.02 11.43 5.28
CA ARG A 64 11.18 10.52 5.22
C ARG A 64 10.94 9.19 5.95
N LEU A 65 9.72 8.69 5.88
CA LEU A 65 9.31 7.41 6.44
C LEU A 65 9.13 6.37 5.32
N GLU A 66 9.61 5.15 5.58
CA GLU A 66 9.32 3.97 4.77
C GLU A 66 8.29 3.10 5.47
N ILE A 67 7.46 2.40 4.70
CA ILE A 67 6.47 1.46 5.20
C ILE A 67 7.01 0.03 5.10
N PHE A 68 6.93 -0.71 6.21
CA PHE A 68 7.31 -2.12 6.29
C PHE A 68 6.14 -3.07 6.06
N SER A 69 4.95 -2.72 6.55
CA SER A 69 3.75 -3.56 6.43
C SER A 69 2.48 -2.74 6.43
N VAL A 70 1.40 -3.33 5.91
CA VAL A 70 0.06 -2.75 5.87
C VAL A 70 -0.98 -3.75 6.34
N ALA A 71 -2.04 -3.25 6.97
CA ALA A 71 -3.24 -4.02 7.30
C ALA A 71 -4.50 -3.20 6.98
N CYS A 72 -5.44 -3.82 6.28
CA CYS A 72 -6.69 -3.20 5.87
C CYS A 72 -7.84 -3.79 6.69
N GLY A 73 -8.57 -2.93 7.41
CA GLY A 73 -9.81 -3.27 8.06
C GLY A 73 -11.02 -3.02 7.18
N ARG A 74 -12.21 -2.95 7.78
CA ARG A 74 -13.45 -2.71 7.04
C ARG A 74 -13.43 -1.36 6.30
N GLN A 75 -13.02 -0.29 6.95
CA GLN A 75 -12.98 1.08 6.39
C GLN A 75 -11.77 1.88 6.89
N HIS A 76 -10.68 1.20 7.27
CA HIS A 76 -9.44 1.83 7.70
C HIS A 76 -8.25 1.04 7.16
N THR A 77 -7.12 1.71 7.05
CA THR A 77 -5.82 1.14 6.68
C THR A 77 -4.83 1.54 7.75
N LEU A 78 -4.03 0.59 8.22
CA LEU A 78 -2.89 0.83 9.10
C LEU A 78 -1.60 0.56 8.34
N ALA A 79 -0.59 1.40 8.56
CA ALA A 79 0.75 1.25 8.02
C ALA A 79 1.78 1.24 9.16
N LEU A 80 2.65 0.23 9.18
CA LEU A 80 3.80 0.17 10.09
C LEU A 80 5.01 0.80 9.42
N THR A 81 5.56 1.85 10.02
CA THR A 81 6.73 2.57 9.53
C THR A 81 8.03 1.89 9.94
N ASN A 82 9.13 2.25 9.27
CA ASN A 82 10.49 1.80 9.59
C ASN A 82 11.00 2.23 10.98
N ASN A 83 10.36 3.23 11.61
CA ASN A 83 10.66 3.65 12.98
C ASN A 83 9.74 3.02 14.05
N GLY A 84 8.91 2.04 13.68
CA GLY A 84 8.08 1.28 14.61
C GLY A 84 6.75 1.93 15.00
N VAL A 85 6.34 3.00 14.32
CA VAL A 85 5.06 3.66 14.55
C VAL A 85 3.99 3.08 13.62
N CYS A 86 2.81 2.81 14.16
CA CYS A 86 1.62 2.47 13.38
C CYS A 86 0.76 3.72 13.20
N VAL A 87 0.36 3.98 11.96
CA VAL A 87 -0.47 5.12 11.54
C VAL A 87 -1.60 4.69 10.66
#